data_AF-A0A355WBV2-F1
#
_entry.id   AF-A0A355WBV2-F1
#
_cell.length_a   1.000
_cell.length_b   1.000
_cell.length_c   1.000
_cell.angle_alpha   90.00
_cell.angle_beta   90.00
_cell.angle_gamma   90.00
#
_symmetry.space_group_name_H-M   'P 1'
#
loop_
_entity.id
_entity.type
_entity.pdbx_description
1 polymer ?
#
loop_
_entity_poly.entity_id
_entity_poly.type
_entity_poly.pdbx_seq_one_letter_code
_entity_poly.pdbx_strand_id
1 'polypeptide(L)'
;GAAYIRHVNVKPIVTETKIVEDKIIVEGVISCCAIYTAAAEEGGLLSFQEEVPFKSAIDMPGVKIDMIPYVFAGIQNVTYEKASQREIEIKANIECCAKIYKKYVMDIVSNIEEVEIPDEVKDMPSLIIYIVQPSDTLWKIAKKYYTSIEDIISLNDIEDADNITPGMKLLI
;
A
#
# COMPACT_ATOMS: atom_id res chain seq x y z
N GLY A 1 -54.53 4.66 -7.39
CA GLY A 1 -54.53 6.08 -7.81
C GLY A 1 -53.20 6.41 -8.47
N ALA A 2 -53.12 7.59 -9.09
CA ALA A 2 -51.85 8.07 -9.64
C ALA A 2 -50.81 8.31 -8.53
N ALA A 3 -49.56 7.97 -8.79
CA ALA A 3 -48.42 8.37 -7.96
C ALA A 3 -47.79 9.66 -8.50
N TYR A 4 -47.33 10.51 -7.57
CA TYR A 4 -46.59 11.74 -7.85
C TYR A 4 -45.21 11.67 -7.18
N ILE A 5 -44.15 11.63 -7.99
CA ILE A 5 -42.77 11.59 -7.51
C ILE A 5 -42.40 12.94 -6.88
N ARG A 6 -41.80 12.89 -5.69
CA ARG A 6 -41.35 14.08 -4.94
C ARG A 6 -39.84 14.23 -4.99
N HIS A 7 -39.12 13.12 -4.89
CA HIS A 7 -37.68 13.10 -4.89
C HIS A 7 -37.16 11.75 -5.38
N VAL A 8 -36.05 11.76 -6.10
CA VAL A 8 -35.29 10.56 -6.47
C VAL A 8 -33.87 10.75 -6.01
N ASN A 9 -33.37 9.80 -5.23
CA ASN A 9 -31.98 9.70 -4.83
C ASN A 9 -31.35 8.48 -5.48
N VAL A 10 -30.19 8.64 -6.09
CA VAL A 10 -29.41 7.56 -6.69
C VAL A 10 -28.02 7.61 -6.12
N LYS A 11 -27.52 6.47 -5.64
CA LYS A 11 -26.20 6.36 -5.02
C LYS A 11 -25.48 5.10 -5.51
N PRO A 12 -24.35 5.22 -6.22
CA PRO A 12 -23.50 4.08 -6.51
C PRO A 12 -22.71 3.70 -5.26
N ILE A 13 -22.56 2.40 -5.07
CA ILE A 13 -21.82 1.80 -3.96
C ILE A 13 -20.91 0.74 -4.58
N VAL A 14 -19.60 0.94 -4.44
CA VAL A 14 -18.60 -0.05 -4.86
C VAL A 14 -18.59 -1.17 -3.83
N THR A 15 -18.79 -2.41 -4.26
CA THR A 15 -18.79 -3.59 -3.39
C THR A 15 -17.52 -4.42 -3.54
N GLU A 16 -16.95 -4.45 -4.74
CA GLU A 16 -15.72 -5.20 -5.02
C GLU A 16 -14.86 -4.51 -6.07
N THR A 17 -13.54 -4.64 -5.91
CA THR A 17 -12.54 -4.18 -6.88
C THR A 17 -11.54 -5.29 -7.14
N LYS A 18 -11.23 -5.53 -8.42
CA LYS A 18 -10.27 -6.56 -8.85
C LYS A 18 -9.32 -5.97 -9.88
N ILE A 19 -8.03 -6.24 -9.73
CA ILE A 19 -7.03 -5.90 -10.76
C ILE A 19 -6.92 -7.08 -11.71
N VAL A 20 -7.14 -6.85 -12.99
CA VAL A 20 -7.04 -7.84 -14.07
C VAL A 20 -6.36 -7.17 -15.24
N GLU A 21 -5.17 -7.66 -15.62
CA GLU A 21 -4.43 -7.27 -16.84
C GLU A 21 -4.62 -5.82 -17.30
N ASP A 22 -3.80 -4.89 -16.79
CA ASP A 22 -3.86 -3.47 -17.13
C ASP A 22 -5.21 -2.77 -16.84
N LYS A 23 -6.13 -3.42 -16.12
CA LYS A 23 -7.45 -2.87 -15.77
C LYS A 23 -7.78 -3.06 -14.30
N ILE A 24 -8.65 -2.17 -13.83
CA ILE A 24 -9.34 -2.29 -12.55
C ILE A 24 -10.81 -2.56 -12.84
N ILE A 25 -11.26 -3.77 -12.53
CA ILE A 25 -12.67 -4.17 -12.58
C ILE A 25 -13.34 -3.67 -11.31
N VAL A 26 -14.43 -2.94 -11.48
CA VAL A 26 -15.23 -2.35 -10.40
C VAL A 26 -16.61 -2.98 -10.47
N GLU A 27 -17.02 -3.63 -9.38
CA GLU A 27 -18.37 -4.18 -9.21
C GLU A 27 -19.05 -3.48 -8.03
N GLY A 28 -20.35 -3.28 -8.15
CA GLY A 28 -21.11 -2.54 -7.17
C GLY A 28 -22.61 -2.59 -7.41
N VAL A 29 -23.33 -1.83 -6.59
CA VAL A 29 -24.77 -1.63 -6.73
C VAL A 29 -25.11 -0.15 -6.82
N ILE A 30 -26.11 0.16 -7.64
CA ILE A 30 -26.73 1.46 -7.73
C ILE A 30 -27.98 1.41 -6.87
N SER A 31 -27.94 2.02 -5.69
CA SER A 31 -29.11 2.16 -4.83
C SER A 31 -29.97 3.31 -5.34
N CYS A 32 -31.18 3.00 -5.79
CA CYS A 32 -32.20 3.94 -6.24
C CYS A 32 -33.29 4.04 -5.18
N CYS A 33 -33.60 5.24 -4.72
CA CYS A 33 -34.70 5.51 -3.79
C CYS A 33 -35.59 6.61 -4.37
N ALA A 34 -36.87 6.30 -4.59
CA ALA A 34 -37.87 7.25 -5.05
C ALA A 34 -38.92 7.49 -3.95
N ILE A 35 -39.10 8.73 -3.57
CA ILE A 35 -40.14 9.18 -2.63
C ILE A 35 -41.31 9.71 -3.45
N TYR A 36 -42.53 9.24 -3.15
CA TYR A 36 -43.74 9.60 -3.89
C TYR A 36 -44.97 9.72 -2.98
N THR A 37 -45.99 10.41 -3.47
CA THR A 37 -47.31 10.50 -2.82
C THR A 37 -48.37 9.78 -3.66
N ALA A 38 -49.23 9.00 -3.03
CA ALA A 38 -50.36 8.32 -3.67
C ALA A 38 -51.64 9.16 -3.58
N ALA A 39 -52.45 9.17 -4.64
CA ALA A 39 -53.70 9.94 -4.72
C ALA A 39 -54.87 9.42 -3.85
N ALA A 40 -54.63 8.71 -2.75
CA ALA A 40 -55.70 8.21 -1.86
C ALA A 40 -56.08 9.26 -0.79
N GLU A 41 -57.29 9.14 -0.21
CA GLU A 41 -57.89 10.12 0.71
C GLU A 41 -57.06 10.38 1.99
N GLU A 42 -56.23 9.42 2.41
CA GLU A 42 -55.15 9.62 3.38
C GLU A 42 -53.80 9.61 2.65
N GLY A 43 -53.48 10.70 1.96
CA GLY A 43 -52.28 10.83 1.13
C GLY A 43 -50.98 10.81 1.95
N GLY A 44 -50.40 9.63 2.14
CA GLY A 44 -49.10 9.44 2.79
C GLY A 44 -47.90 9.62 1.84
N LEU A 45 -46.74 9.94 2.43
CA LEU A 45 -45.43 9.83 1.79
C LEU A 45 -45.01 8.35 1.79
N LEU A 46 -44.71 7.83 0.61
CA LEU A 46 -44.23 6.47 0.40
C LEU A 46 -42.85 6.49 -0.25
N SER A 47 -42.09 5.42 -0.08
CA SER A 47 -40.82 5.21 -0.76
C SER A 47 -40.82 3.90 -1.54
N PHE A 48 -40.03 3.89 -2.60
CA PHE A 48 -39.64 2.72 -3.36
C PHE A 48 -38.12 2.67 -3.38
N GLN A 49 -37.55 1.49 -3.14
CA GLN A 49 -36.11 1.29 -3.15
C GLN A 49 -35.76 0.05 -3.97
N GLU A 50 -34.77 0.20 -4.84
CA GLU A 50 -34.23 -0.83 -5.72
C GLU A 50 -32.71 -0.74 -5.74
N GLU A 51 -32.06 -1.88 -5.95
CA GLU A 51 -30.61 -1.95 -6.14
C GLU A 51 -30.31 -2.60 -7.47
N VAL A 52 -29.65 -1.85 -8.36
CA VAL A 52 -29.26 -2.35 -9.68
C VAL A 52 -27.76 -2.64 -9.68
N PRO A 53 -27.33 -3.89 -9.90
CA PRO A 53 -25.91 -4.21 -9.96
C PRO A 53 -25.27 -3.54 -11.18
N PHE A 54 -24.04 -3.06 -11.01
CA PHE A 54 -23.23 -2.53 -12.10
C PHE A 54 -21.84 -3.16 -12.11
N LYS A 55 -21.25 -3.18 -13.30
CA LYS A 55 -19.89 -3.58 -13.54
C LYS A 55 -19.23 -2.61 -14.51
N SER A 56 -18.04 -2.15 -14.15
CA SER A 56 -17.24 -1.24 -14.96
C SER A 56 -15.79 -1.71 -14.99
N ALA A 57 -15.04 -1.25 -16.00
CA ALA A 57 -13.61 -1.47 -16.11
C ALA A 57 -12.93 -0.13 -16.34
N ILE A 58 -11.88 0.14 -15.57
CA ILE A 58 -11.02 1.31 -15.75
C ILE A 58 -9.72 0.82 -16.34
N ASP A 59 -9.37 1.29 -17.54
CA ASP A 59 -8.08 1.03 -18.16
C ASP A 59 -6.98 1.79 -17.42
N MET A 60 -5.96 1.08 -16.93
CA MET A 60 -4.84 1.64 -16.20
C MET A 60 -3.56 0.84 -16.49
N PRO A 61 -2.88 1.12 -17.61
CA PRO A 61 -1.69 0.37 -18.03
C PRO A 61 -0.59 0.33 -16.96
N GLY A 62 -0.01 -0.85 -16.74
CA GLY A 62 1.08 -1.09 -15.79
C GLY A 62 0.63 -1.38 -14.36
N VAL A 63 -0.69 -1.45 -14.10
CA VAL A 63 -1.22 -1.88 -12.80
C VAL A 63 -0.90 -3.36 -12.55
N LYS A 64 -0.49 -3.70 -11.33
CA LYS A 64 -0.15 -5.06 -10.92
C LYS A 64 -1.03 -5.54 -9.78
N ILE A 65 -1.21 -6.86 -9.66
CA ILE A 65 -2.13 -7.47 -8.69
C ILE A 65 -1.74 -7.23 -7.22
N ASP A 66 -0.48 -6.91 -6.94
CA ASP A 66 0.06 -6.56 -5.62
C ASP A 66 -0.13 -5.08 -5.25
N MET A 67 -0.66 -4.27 -6.17
CA MET A 67 -1.00 -2.87 -5.91
C MET A 67 -2.37 -2.74 -5.25
N ILE A 68 -2.57 -1.64 -4.52
CA ILE A 68 -3.78 -1.39 -3.73
C ILE A 68 -4.66 -0.37 -4.48
N PRO A 69 -5.83 -0.76 -4.99
CA PRO A 69 -6.75 0.16 -5.64
C PRO A 69 -7.61 0.92 -4.62
N TYR A 70 -7.76 2.22 -4.84
CA TYR A 70 -8.75 3.06 -4.19
C TYR A 70 -9.72 3.58 -5.25
N VAL A 71 -10.95 3.08 -5.23
CA VAL A 71 -11.97 3.36 -6.25
C VAL A 71 -13.08 4.19 -5.66
N PHE A 72 -13.54 5.18 -6.43
CA PHE A 72 -14.70 6.00 -6.15
C PHE A 72 -15.68 5.88 -7.31
N ALA A 73 -16.96 5.66 -7.00
CA ALA A 73 -18.05 5.77 -7.97
C ALA A 73 -18.89 6.99 -7.63
N GLY A 74 -19.11 7.86 -8.61
CA GLY A 74 -19.85 9.11 -8.48
C GLY A 74 -21.00 9.20 -9.47
N ILE A 75 -22.03 9.98 -9.11
CA ILE A 75 -23.11 10.34 -10.03
C ILE A 75 -22.70 11.57 -10.82
N GLN A 76 -22.69 11.45 -12.15
CA GLN A 76 -22.51 12.58 -13.06
C GLN A 76 -23.83 13.30 -13.33
N ASN A 77 -24.90 12.54 -13.59
CA ASN A 77 -26.26 13.09 -13.71
C ASN A 77 -27.31 12.02 -13.40
N VAL A 78 -28.49 12.49 -13.00
CA VAL A 78 -29.70 11.67 -12.82
C VAL A 78 -30.87 12.42 -13.43
N THR A 79 -31.60 11.76 -14.31
CA THR A 79 -32.92 12.21 -14.78
C THR A 79 -33.95 11.15 -14.44
N TYR A 80 -35.19 11.57 -14.26
CA TYR A 80 -36.29 10.66 -14.03
C TYR A 80 -37.56 11.20 -14.70
N GLU A 81 -38.37 10.30 -15.22
CA GLU A 81 -39.63 10.62 -15.86
C GLU A 81 -40.70 9.58 -15.53
N LYS A 82 -41.96 10.02 -15.52
CA LYS A 82 -43.08 9.12 -15.27
C LYS A 82 -43.36 8.32 -16.53
N ALA A 83 -43.14 7.01 -16.48
CA ALA A 83 -43.39 6.11 -17.61
C ALA A 83 -44.88 5.70 -17.70
N SER A 84 -45.54 5.48 -16.55
CA SER A 84 -46.97 5.14 -16.50
C SER A 84 -47.62 5.58 -15.17
N GLN A 85 -48.86 5.18 -14.89
CA GLN A 85 -49.51 5.51 -13.61
C GLN A 85 -48.79 4.93 -12.39
N ARG A 86 -48.04 3.84 -12.57
CA ARG A 86 -47.35 3.08 -11.50
C ARG A 86 -45.86 2.87 -11.76
N GLU A 87 -45.31 3.40 -12.85
CA GLU A 87 -43.90 3.21 -13.23
C GLU A 87 -43.19 4.55 -13.38
N ILE A 88 -41.95 4.58 -12.94
CA ILE A 88 -40.99 5.67 -13.12
C ILE A 88 -39.78 5.10 -13.88
N GLU A 89 -39.30 5.84 -14.86
CA GLU A 89 -38.02 5.57 -15.50
C GLU A 89 -36.97 6.46 -14.85
N ILE A 90 -35.84 5.88 -14.42
CA ILE A 90 -34.70 6.60 -13.84
C ILE A 90 -33.50 6.33 -14.73
N LYS A 91 -32.89 7.39 -15.26
CA LYS A 91 -31.66 7.35 -16.06
C LYS A 91 -30.55 7.99 -15.24
N ALA A 92 -29.53 7.22 -14.88
CA ALA A 92 -28.39 7.69 -14.12
C ALA A 92 -27.09 7.45 -14.89
N ASN A 93 -26.27 8.49 -15.03
CA ASN A 93 -24.91 8.36 -15.53
C ASN A 93 -23.94 8.34 -14.36
N ILE A 94 -23.10 7.30 -14.32
CA ILE A 94 -22.19 7.00 -13.22
C ILE A 94 -20.77 7.00 -13.77
N GLU A 95 -19.86 7.62 -13.05
CA GLU A 95 -18.44 7.61 -13.36
C GLU A 95 -17.68 6.85 -12.26
N CYS A 96 -16.76 5.98 -12.68
CA CYS A 96 -15.85 5.29 -11.78
C CYS A 96 -14.44 5.85 -11.98
N CYS A 97 -13.83 6.30 -10.89
CA CYS A 97 -12.46 6.82 -10.85
C CYS A 97 -11.62 5.95 -9.92
N ALA A 98 -10.37 5.69 -10.28
CA ALA A 98 -9.46 4.89 -9.46
C ALA A 98 -8.12 5.61 -9.24
N LYS A 99 -7.54 5.39 -8.05
CA LYS A 99 -6.16 5.66 -7.71
C LYS A 99 -5.49 4.35 -7.31
N ILE A 100 -4.22 4.17 -7.69
CA ILE A 100 -3.44 2.98 -7.34
C ILE A 100 -2.29 3.37 -6.42
N TYR A 101 -2.07 2.56 -5.38
CA TYR A 101 -0.95 2.71 -4.45
C TYR A 101 -0.06 1.46 -4.49
N LYS A 102 1.26 1.69 -4.47
CA LYS A 102 2.25 0.62 -4.34
C LYS A 102 2.81 0.62 -2.92
N LYS A 103 2.78 -0.54 -2.26
CA LYS A 103 3.34 -0.71 -0.91
C LYS A 103 4.84 -1.01 -1.01
N TYR A 104 5.65 -0.30 -0.22
CA TYR A 104 7.08 -0.56 -0.06
C TYR A 104 7.34 -0.97 1.38
N VAL A 105 8.15 -2.02 1.56
CA VAL A 105 8.74 -2.39 2.85
C VAL A 105 10.16 -1.83 2.85
N MET A 106 10.51 -1.06 3.88
CA MET A 106 11.82 -0.45 4.01
C MET A 106 12.32 -0.61 5.45
N ASP A 107 13.58 -1.00 5.57
CA ASP A 107 14.27 -1.02 6.86
C ASP A 107 14.68 0.41 7.21
N ILE A 108 14.16 0.92 8.33
CA ILE A 108 14.48 2.25 8.84
C ILE A 108 15.25 2.12 10.15
N VAL A 109 16.29 2.94 10.32
CA VAL A 109 16.97 3.09 11.61
C VAL A 109 15.98 3.76 12.56
N SER A 110 15.49 3.01 13.54
CA SER A 110 14.47 3.47 14.50
C SER A 110 15.07 4.08 15.77
N ASN A 111 16.32 3.74 16.09
CA ASN A 111 17.03 4.24 17.26
C ASN A 111 18.55 4.28 17.00
N ILE A 112 19.23 5.23 17.62
CA ILE A 112 20.69 5.33 17.69
C ILE A 112 21.04 5.47 19.17
N GLU A 113 21.79 4.52 19.69
CA GLU A 113 22.28 4.56 21.07
C GLU A 113 23.76 4.93 21.07
N GLU A 114 24.11 5.98 21.82
CA GLU A 114 25.50 6.33 22.08
C GLU A 114 26.05 5.37 23.13
N VAL A 115 26.96 4.50 22.72
CA VAL A 115 27.60 3.52 23.60
C VAL A 115 28.90 4.12 24.11
N GLU A 116 29.07 4.16 25.43
CA GLU A 116 30.36 4.53 26.02
C GLU A 116 31.43 3.54 25.56
N ILE A 117 32.51 4.08 24.99
CA ILE A 117 33.66 3.28 24.57
C ILE A 117 34.29 2.67 25.84
N PRO A 118 34.46 1.33 25.92
CA PRO A 118 35.06 0.69 27.09
C PRO A 118 36.44 1.28 27.40
N ASP A 119 36.78 1.44 28.67
CA ASP A 119 38.08 2.00 29.08
C ASP A 119 39.27 1.19 28.52
N GLU A 120 39.08 -0.10 28.29
CA GLU A 120 40.05 -1.00 27.62
C GLU A 120 40.47 -0.51 26.23
N VAL A 121 39.58 0.18 25.51
CA VAL A 121 39.86 0.75 24.19
C VAL A 121 40.61 2.08 24.32
N LYS A 122 40.36 2.85 25.39
CA LYS A 122 41.09 4.11 25.65
C LYS A 122 42.57 3.87 25.91
N ASP A 123 42.88 2.75 26.57
CA ASP A 123 44.26 2.37 26.90
C ASP A 123 44.91 1.46 25.84
N MET A 124 44.21 1.18 24.72
CA MET A 124 44.75 0.35 23.65
C MET A 124 45.93 1.05 22.98
N PRO A 125 47.07 0.36 22.76
CA PRO A 125 48.21 0.94 22.07
C PRO A 125 47.85 1.32 20.64
N SER A 126 48.44 2.41 20.14
CA SER A 126 48.18 2.98 18.82
C SER A 126 48.63 2.12 17.64
N LEU A 127 49.32 1.01 17.90
CA LEU A 127 49.75 0.05 16.89
C LEU A 127 49.88 -1.33 17.53
N ILE A 128 49.17 -2.31 16.97
CA ILE A 128 49.19 -3.69 17.42
C ILE A 128 49.72 -4.58 16.29
N ILE A 129 50.70 -5.43 16.60
CA ILE A 129 51.10 -6.52 15.71
C ILE A 129 50.42 -7.79 16.23
N TYR A 130 49.35 -8.21 15.56
CA TYR A 130 48.62 -9.44 15.87
C TYR A 130 49.15 -10.62 15.06
N ILE A 131 49.25 -11.79 15.69
CA ILE A 131 49.61 -13.05 15.01
C ILE A 131 48.35 -13.90 14.89
N VAL A 132 47.91 -14.15 13.66
CA VAL A 132 46.69 -14.90 13.34
C VAL A 132 46.73 -16.29 13.98
N GLN A 133 45.67 -16.67 14.67
CA GLN A 133 45.51 -17.97 15.32
C GLN A 133 44.66 -18.92 14.47
N PRO A 134 44.72 -20.25 14.72
CA PRO A 134 43.81 -21.21 14.08
C PRO A 134 42.35 -20.82 14.32
N SER A 135 41.55 -20.77 13.24
CA SER A 135 40.12 -20.40 13.24
C SER A 135 39.79 -18.92 13.43
N ASP A 136 40.79 -18.04 13.36
CA ASP A 136 40.56 -16.61 13.25
C ASP A 136 39.95 -16.25 11.89
N THR A 137 39.16 -15.17 11.90
CA THR A 137 38.69 -14.48 10.69
C THR A 137 38.94 -13.00 10.88
N LEU A 138 39.12 -12.23 9.80
CA LEU A 138 39.28 -10.78 9.88
C LEU A 138 38.12 -10.12 10.66
N TRP A 139 36.89 -10.64 10.54
CA TRP A 139 35.75 -10.15 11.32
C TRP A 139 35.94 -10.30 12.84
N LYS A 140 36.40 -11.48 13.31
CA LYS A 140 36.63 -11.69 14.75
C LYS A 140 37.74 -10.78 15.28
N ILE A 141 38.77 -10.59 14.48
CA ILE A 141 39.91 -9.75 14.81
C ILE A 141 39.47 -8.27 14.84
N ALA A 142 38.83 -7.77 13.78
CA ALA A 142 38.31 -6.41 13.69
C ALA A 142 37.38 -6.07 14.86
N LYS A 143 36.46 -6.99 15.19
CA LYS A 143 35.57 -6.86 16.34
C LYS A 143 36.31 -6.81 17.68
N LYS A 144 37.37 -7.61 17.84
CA LYS A 144 38.16 -7.66 19.09
C LYS A 144 38.97 -6.37 19.31
N TYR A 145 39.44 -5.77 18.22
CA TYR A 145 40.29 -4.58 18.26
C TYR A 145 39.56 -3.28 17.88
N TYR A 146 38.22 -3.32 17.83
CA TYR A 146 37.37 -2.16 17.57
C TYR A 146 37.74 -1.39 16.28
N THR A 147 38.11 -2.12 15.24
CA THR A 147 38.43 -1.61 13.90
C THR A 147 37.53 -2.24 12.84
N SER A 148 37.69 -1.89 11.57
CA SER A 148 36.96 -2.50 10.45
C SER A 148 37.79 -3.57 9.72
N ILE A 149 37.12 -4.43 8.96
CA ILE A 149 37.82 -5.41 8.10
C ILE A 149 38.61 -4.66 7.04
N GLU A 150 38.00 -3.61 6.49
CA GLU A 150 38.56 -2.74 5.45
C GLU A 150 39.86 -2.06 5.92
N ASP A 151 39.91 -1.57 7.16
CA ASP A 151 41.10 -0.95 7.72
C ASP A 151 42.24 -1.97 7.86
N ILE A 152 41.96 -3.17 8.38
CA ILE A 152 42.98 -4.23 8.50
C ILE A 152 43.51 -4.64 7.12
N ILE A 153 42.63 -4.77 6.13
CA ILE A 153 43.01 -5.12 4.76
C ILE A 153 43.95 -4.07 4.17
N SER A 154 43.57 -2.80 4.30
CA SER A 154 44.35 -1.68 3.74
C SER A 154 45.70 -1.48 4.43
N LEU A 155 45.78 -1.70 5.75
CA LEU A 155 47.03 -1.59 6.53
C LEU A 155 48.03 -2.72 6.23
N ASN A 156 47.55 -3.86 5.74
CA ASN A 156 48.36 -5.08 5.55
C ASN A 156 48.48 -5.52 4.09
N ASP A 157 48.01 -4.70 3.14
CA ASP A 157 48.02 -4.97 1.70
C ASP A 157 47.43 -6.35 1.35
N ILE A 158 46.29 -6.70 1.96
CA ILE A 158 45.62 -7.98 1.75
C ILE A 158 44.70 -7.88 0.53
N GLU A 159 44.80 -8.81 -0.43
CA GLU A 159 43.91 -8.80 -1.61
C GLU A 159 42.57 -9.51 -1.37
N ASP A 160 42.57 -10.55 -0.52
CA ASP A 160 41.40 -11.36 -0.21
C ASP A 160 41.23 -11.52 1.31
N ALA A 161 40.09 -11.06 1.82
CA ALA A 161 39.73 -11.03 3.23
C ALA A 161 39.67 -12.42 3.88
N ASP A 162 39.40 -13.46 3.08
CA ASP A 162 39.30 -14.84 3.54
C ASP A 162 40.65 -15.57 3.54
N ASN A 163 41.71 -14.94 3.00
CA ASN A 163 43.01 -15.56 2.80
C ASN A 163 44.03 -15.22 3.90
N ILE A 164 43.59 -15.24 5.16
CA ILE A 164 44.49 -15.15 6.31
C ILE A 164 44.84 -16.55 6.84
N THR A 165 46.11 -16.76 7.19
CA THR A 165 46.60 -18.07 7.65
C THR A 165 47.21 -17.98 9.05
N PRO A 166 47.10 -19.04 9.88
CA PRO A 166 47.71 -19.04 11.20
C PRO A 166 49.22 -18.75 11.13
N GLY A 167 49.69 -17.83 11.99
CA GLY A 167 51.07 -17.35 12.01
C GLY A 167 51.33 -16.09 11.18
N MET A 168 50.38 -15.66 10.33
CA MET A 168 50.44 -14.38 9.62
C MET A 168 50.43 -13.21 10.60
N LYS A 169 51.25 -12.19 10.34
CA LYS A 169 51.29 -10.95 11.15
C LYS A 169 50.38 -9.91 10.51
N LEU A 170 49.54 -9.30 11.34
CA LEU A 170 48.66 -8.20 10.95
C LEU A 170 48.96 -6.96 11.80
N LEU A 171 49.09 -5.83 11.14
CA LEU A 171 49.04 -4.50 11.73
C LEU A 171 47.58 -4.14 11.97
N ILE A 172 47.27 -3.77 13.21
CA ILE A 172 45.95 -3.35 13.66
C ILE A 172 46.07 -2.00 14.35
#